data_AF-A0A920F913-F1
#
_entry.id   AF-A0A920F913-F1
#
_cell.length_a   1.000
_cell.length_b   1.000
_cell.length_c   1.000
_cell.angle_alpha   90.00
_cell.angle_beta   90.00
_cell.angle_gamma   90.00
#
_symmetry.space_group_name_H-M   'P 1'
#
loop_
_entity.id
_entity.type
_entity.pdbx_description
1 polymer ?
#
loop_
_entity_poly.entity_id
_entity_poly.type
_entity_poly.pdbx_seq_one_letter_code
_entity_poly.pdbx_strand_id
1 'polypeptide(L)'
;MVDHFVVGQRVDVAGTSIGKGFAGAMKRHNFAGLRASHGVSVSHRSHGSTGNSQDPGKVWKGKKMAGHMGDARVTVQNLMVVSTDLEKGIILLKGAVPGAKGSYVLIKDAVKDDVPDEAPFPASIKTQSIEDTAAQPDDEGAVSPEVIPGSPDGVSEEGNSDINAASQDAGDSGGADAESDGKEDDGDEVSS
;
A
#
# COMPACT_ATOMS: atom_id res chain seq x y z
N MET A 1 13.96 7.75 5.72
CA MET A 1 13.50 6.59 6.51
C MET A 1 12.41 7.14 7.46
N VAL A 2 12.05 6.51 8.59
CA VAL A 2 11.01 7.05 9.52
C VAL A 2 11.29 8.48 10.02
N ASP A 3 12.55 8.89 10.00
CA ASP A 3 13.08 10.24 10.23
C ASP A 3 12.59 11.33 9.27
N HIS A 4 11.99 10.94 8.13
CA HIS A 4 11.48 11.93 7.18
C HIS A 4 10.22 12.65 7.67
N PHE A 5 9.46 12.02 8.58
CA PHE A 5 8.23 12.60 9.12
C PHE A 5 8.49 13.23 10.48
N VAL A 6 8.02 14.47 10.66
CA VAL A 6 8.18 15.21 11.92
C VAL A 6 6.94 15.02 12.80
N VAL A 7 7.13 14.99 14.11
CA VAL A 7 6.03 14.92 15.08
C VAL A 7 5.13 16.15 14.95
N GLY A 8 3.81 15.92 14.85
CA GLY A 8 2.82 16.99 14.63
C GLY A 8 2.49 17.28 13.16
N GLN A 9 3.26 16.73 12.21
CA GLN A 9 2.98 16.84 10.78
C GLN A 9 1.65 16.17 10.41
N ARG A 10 0.95 16.74 9.40
CA ARG A 10 -0.21 16.11 8.77
C ARG A 10 0.21 15.30 7.56
N VAL A 11 -0.33 14.08 7.45
CA VAL A 11 -0.03 13.14 6.37
C VAL A 11 -1.31 12.56 5.79
N ASP A 12 -1.25 12.19 4.50
CA ASP A 12 -2.29 11.46 3.80
C ASP A 12 -1.87 9.99 3.66
N VAL A 13 -2.75 9.07 4.04
CA VAL A 13 -2.48 7.63 4.00
C VAL A 13 -3.39 6.95 2.99
N ALA A 14 -2.78 6.37 1.96
CA ALA A 14 -3.47 5.60 0.93
C ALA A 14 -3.23 4.11 1.11
N GLY A 15 -4.29 3.32 1.04
CA GLY A 15 -4.22 1.87 1.15
C GLY A 15 -5.39 1.20 0.46
N THR A 16 -5.35 -0.13 0.41
CA THR A 16 -6.50 -0.93 -0.08
C THR A 16 -7.44 -1.17 1.09
N SER A 17 -8.69 -0.75 0.94
CA SER A 17 -9.72 -0.94 1.97
C SER A 17 -10.07 -2.43 2.15
N ILE A 18 -10.49 -2.81 3.36
CA ILE A 18 -10.88 -4.20 3.66
C ILE A 18 -12.04 -4.63 2.77
N GLY A 19 -11.82 -5.68 1.99
CA GLY A 19 -12.84 -6.34 1.16
C GLY A 19 -13.95 -6.95 2.03
N LYS A 20 -15.21 -6.67 1.66
CA LYS A 20 -16.41 -7.21 2.32
C LYS A 20 -17.23 -8.11 1.39
N GLY A 21 -16.68 -8.46 0.22
CA GLY A 21 -17.33 -9.27 -0.81
C GLY A 21 -18.55 -8.58 -1.42
N PHE A 22 -19.57 -9.37 -1.78
CA PHE A 22 -20.85 -8.86 -2.27
C PHE A 22 -21.70 -8.33 -1.12
N ALA A 23 -21.88 -7.01 -1.04
CA ALA A 23 -22.66 -6.36 -0.02
C ALA A 23 -24.05 -5.96 -0.53
N GLY A 24 -25.08 -6.27 0.26
CA GLY A 24 -26.46 -5.80 0.03
C GLY A 24 -26.62 -4.29 0.19
N ALA A 25 -27.74 -3.74 -0.30
CA ALA A 25 -27.99 -2.29 -0.37
C ALA A 25 -27.87 -1.58 1.00
N MET A 26 -28.36 -2.21 2.07
CA MET A 26 -28.25 -1.65 3.43
C MET A 26 -26.79 -1.51 3.90
N LYS A 27 -25.96 -2.54 3.73
CA LYS A 27 -24.56 -2.53 4.20
C LYS A 27 -23.68 -1.61 3.35
N ARG A 28 -23.95 -1.55 2.03
CA ARG A 28 -23.14 -0.79 1.07
C ARG A 28 -23.45 0.70 1.09
N HIS A 29 -24.72 1.07 1.22
CA HIS A 29 -25.20 2.45 1.05
C HIS A 29 -25.93 3.01 2.27
N ASN A 30 -25.97 2.29 3.39
CA ASN A 30 -26.67 2.67 4.61
C ASN A 30 -28.17 2.94 4.41
N PHE A 31 -28.80 2.23 3.46
CA PHE A 31 -30.26 2.34 3.24
C PHE A 31 -31.06 1.84 4.44
N ALA A 32 -32.16 2.51 4.73
CA ALA A 32 -33.15 2.04 5.69
C ALA A 32 -33.87 0.79 5.13
N GLY A 33 -34.14 -0.18 6.00
CA GLY A 33 -34.97 -1.33 5.67
C GLY A 33 -36.46 -0.97 5.70
N LEU A 34 -37.30 -1.90 5.22
CA LEU A 34 -38.75 -1.82 5.44
C LEU A 34 -39.10 -2.19 6.88
N ARG A 35 -40.36 -1.97 7.27
CA ARG A 35 -40.84 -2.36 8.60
C ARG A 35 -40.60 -3.86 8.83
N ALA A 36 -40.25 -4.21 10.06
CA ALA A 36 -40.11 -5.61 10.48
C ALA A 36 -41.48 -6.29 10.71
N SER A 37 -42.51 -5.51 11.01
CA SER A 37 -43.88 -5.99 11.30
C SER A 37 -44.91 -5.28 10.40
N HIS A 38 -46.20 -5.61 10.61
CA HIS A 38 -47.35 -5.05 9.88
C HIS A 38 -47.40 -5.42 8.39
N GLY A 39 -47.36 -6.72 8.09
CA GLY A 39 -47.68 -7.25 6.77
C GLY A 39 -46.57 -7.17 5.72
N VAL A 40 -45.35 -6.77 6.10
CA VAL A 40 -44.18 -6.86 5.21
C VAL A 40 -43.74 -8.33 5.13
N SER A 41 -43.85 -8.94 3.97
CA SER A 41 -43.33 -10.30 3.70
C SER A 41 -42.05 -10.23 2.86
N VAL A 42 -41.01 -10.96 3.29
CA VAL A 42 -39.74 -11.25 2.58
C VAL A 42 -38.85 -10.02 2.25
N SER A 43 -39.38 -8.81 2.30
CA SER A 43 -38.77 -7.60 1.74
C SER A 43 -38.12 -6.67 2.77
N HIS A 44 -37.99 -7.09 4.03
CA HIS A 44 -37.43 -6.28 5.13
C HIS A 44 -36.08 -5.62 4.81
N ARG A 45 -35.24 -6.31 4.01
CA ARG A 45 -33.90 -5.84 3.61
C ARG A 45 -33.79 -5.48 2.13
N SER A 46 -34.92 -5.39 1.42
CA SER A 46 -34.96 -5.02 0.01
C SER A 46 -34.52 -3.57 -0.20
N HIS A 47 -34.04 -3.24 -1.40
CA HIS A 47 -33.60 -1.88 -1.76
C HIS A 47 -34.75 -0.90 -2.03
N GLY A 48 -36.01 -1.34 -1.94
CA GLY A 48 -37.17 -0.55 -2.32
C GLY A 48 -37.25 -0.31 -3.84
N SER A 49 -37.89 0.80 -4.23
CA SER A 49 -38.07 1.14 -5.64
C SER A 49 -36.78 1.66 -6.31
N THR A 50 -36.48 1.13 -7.50
CA THR A 50 -35.27 1.48 -8.25
C THR A 50 -35.50 2.60 -9.27
N GLY A 51 -36.72 2.76 -9.79
CA GLY A 51 -37.05 3.69 -10.88
C GLY A 51 -38.46 4.26 -10.85
N ASN A 52 -38.78 5.06 -11.86
CA ASN A 52 -40.10 5.67 -12.07
C ASN A 52 -40.89 4.87 -13.13
N SER A 53 -42.20 5.10 -13.22
CA SER A 53 -43.11 4.39 -14.15
C SER A 53 -42.94 4.83 -15.62
N GLN A 54 -43.69 5.84 -16.10
CA GLN A 54 -43.76 6.13 -17.55
C GLN A 54 -42.50 6.83 -18.09
N ASP A 55 -42.12 7.98 -17.52
CA ASP A 55 -40.93 8.71 -17.94
C ASP A 55 -39.94 8.74 -16.76
N PRO A 56 -38.70 8.23 -16.89
CA PRO A 56 -37.92 7.86 -18.09
C PRO A 56 -37.90 6.35 -18.45
N GLY A 57 -38.79 5.52 -17.90
CA GLY A 57 -38.90 4.08 -18.21
C GLY A 57 -37.64 3.23 -17.99
N LYS A 58 -36.63 3.75 -17.26
CA LYS A 58 -35.32 3.11 -17.06
C LYS A 58 -34.72 3.44 -15.70
N VAL A 59 -33.77 2.61 -15.28
CA VAL A 59 -32.93 2.90 -14.11
C VAL A 59 -31.77 3.82 -14.51
N TRP A 60 -31.57 4.90 -13.75
CA TRP A 60 -30.46 5.83 -13.99
C TRP A 60 -29.09 5.17 -13.73
N LYS A 61 -28.09 5.51 -14.56
CA LYS A 61 -26.70 5.09 -14.34
C LYS A 61 -26.20 5.62 -12.99
N GLY A 62 -25.43 4.81 -12.27
CA GLY A 62 -24.95 5.15 -10.93
C GLY A 62 -26.00 5.03 -9.82
N LYS A 63 -27.20 4.48 -10.11
CA LYS A 63 -28.16 4.13 -9.06
C LYS A 63 -27.51 3.19 -8.06
N LYS A 64 -27.61 3.53 -6.78
CA LYS A 64 -27.06 2.78 -5.66
C LYS A 64 -27.77 1.43 -5.54
N MET A 65 -27.02 0.35 -5.81
CA MET A 65 -27.48 -1.04 -5.76
C MET A 65 -26.51 -1.91 -4.96
N ALA A 66 -26.92 -3.15 -4.64
CA ALA A 66 -26.03 -4.17 -4.09
C ALA A 66 -24.84 -4.45 -5.03
N GLY A 67 -23.74 -4.95 -4.49
CA GLY A 67 -22.54 -5.27 -5.27
C GLY A 67 -21.27 -5.37 -4.44
N HIS A 68 -20.13 -5.50 -5.11
CA HIS A 68 -18.83 -5.58 -4.45
C HIS A 68 -18.55 -4.34 -3.58
N MET A 69 -18.07 -4.56 -2.36
CA MET A 69 -17.75 -3.51 -1.39
C MET A 69 -16.37 -3.76 -0.79
N GLY A 70 -15.57 -2.69 -0.70
CA GLY A 70 -14.18 -2.77 -0.26
C GLY A 70 -13.25 -3.14 -1.41
N ASP A 71 -12.01 -3.52 -1.08
CA ASP A 71 -10.94 -3.84 -2.04
C ASP A 71 -10.64 -2.72 -3.05
N ALA A 72 -11.04 -1.50 -2.70
CA ALA A 72 -10.74 -0.31 -3.48
C ALA A 72 -9.61 0.46 -2.80
N ARG A 73 -8.79 1.14 -3.61
CA ARG A 73 -7.80 2.12 -3.15
C ARG A 73 -8.52 3.31 -2.53
N VAL A 74 -8.28 3.56 -1.25
CA VAL A 74 -8.87 4.69 -0.50
C VAL A 74 -7.75 5.46 0.18
N THR A 75 -7.86 6.78 0.18
CA THR A 75 -6.96 7.67 0.91
C THR A 75 -7.71 8.33 2.06
N VAL A 76 -7.17 8.18 3.27
CA VAL A 76 -7.60 8.95 4.43
C VAL A 76 -6.68 10.15 4.56
N GLN A 77 -7.26 11.35 4.54
CA GLN A 77 -6.51 12.59 4.52
C GLN A 77 -6.36 13.20 5.91
N ASN A 78 -5.33 14.02 6.09
CA ASN A 78 -5.11 14.84 7.29
C ASN A 78 -5.00 14.01 8.59
N LEU A 79 -4.24 12.92 8.55
CA LEU A 79 -3.86 12.16 9.74
C LEU A 79 -2.66 12.81 10.42
N MET A 80 -2.65 12.87 11.75
CA MET A 80 -1.56 13.49 12.51
C MET A 80 -0.51 12.46 12.90
N VAL A 81 0.77 12.79 12.70
CA VAL A 81 1.90 12.04 13.22
C VAL A 81 2.07 12.35 14.71
N VAL A 82 1.95 11.34 15.57
CA VAL A 82 2.05 11.49 17.03
C VAL A 82 3.47 11.28 17.51
N SER A 83 4.15 10.27 16.98
CA SER A 83 5.55 9.99 17.32
C SER A 83 6.18 9.10 16.26
N THR A 84 7.51 9.15 16.21
CA THR A 84 8.36 8.38 15.32
C THR A 84 9.43 7.68 16.15
N ASP A 85 9.54 6.35 16.04
CA ASP A 85 10.58 5.55 16.69
C ASP A 85 11.57 5.08 15.63
N LEU A 86 12.79 5.63 15.69
CA LEU A 86 13.86 5.35 14.72
C LEU A 86 14.53 3.98 14.93
N GLU A 87 14.56 3.50 16.18
CA GLU A 87 15.18 2.22 16.52
C GLU A 87 14.32 1.06 16.00
N LYS A 88 12.99 1.18 16.17
CA LYS A 88 12.04 0.16 15.70
C LYS A 88 11.55 0.39 14.27
N GLY A 89 11.76 1.59 13.72
CA GLY A 89 11.27 1.96 12.39
C GLY A 89 9.73 2.04 12.34
N ILE A 90 9.10 2.58 13.38
CA ILE A 90 7.63 2.67 13.49
C ILE A 90 7.18 4.14 13.50
N ILE A 91 6.08 4.42 12.80
CA ILE A 91 5.39 5.72 12.81
C ILE A 91 4.04 5.55 13.49
N LEU A 92 3.74 6.37 14.49
CA LEU A 92 2.45 6.38 15.18
C LEU A 92 1.56 7.47 14.59
N LEU A 93 0.46 7.05 13.98
CA LEU A 93 -0.54 7.96 13.40
C LEU A 93 -1.79 7.99 14.26
N LYS A 94 -2.34 9.19 14.45
CA LYS A 94 -3.64 9.40 15.10
C LYS A 94 -4.76 9.25 14.07
N GLY A 95 -5.38 8.08 14.02
CA GLY A 95 -6.61 7.85 13.26
C GLY A 95 -6.73 6.45 12.70
N ALA A 96 -7.66 6.28 11.76
CA ALA A 96 -7.91 5.02 11.09
C ALA A 96 -7.07 4.93 9.80
N VAL A 97 -6.34 3.83 9.66
CA VAL A 97 -5.56 3.51 8.46
C VAL A 97 -6.40 2.59 7.55
N PRO A 98 -6.48 2.88 6.24
CA PRO A 98 -7.22 2.02 5.31
C PRO A 98 -6.51 0.68 5.12
N GLY A 99 -7.23 -0.41 5.40
CA GLY A 99 -6.77 -1.78 5.13
C GLY A 99 -6.78 -2.67 6.36
N ALA A 100 -6.40 -3.93 6.16
CA ALA A 100 -6.22 -4.89 7.25
C ALA A 100 -4.86 -4.69 7.92
N LYS A 101 -4.69 -5.26 9.12
CA LYS A 101 -3.39 -5.27 9.80
C LYS A 101 -2.34 -5.97 8.92
N GLY A 102 -1.16 -5.37 8.78
CA GLY A 102 -0.09 -5.89 7.94
C GLY A 102 -0.23 -5.62 6.44
N SER A 103 -1.28 -4.90 6.01
CA SER A 103 -1.38 -4.47 4.62
C SER A 103 -0.41 -3.33 4.28
N TYR A 104 0.00 -3.25 3.02
CA TYR A 104 0.83 -2.17 2.53
C TYR A 104 0.05 -0.87 2.45
N VAL A 105 0.65 0.20 2.95
CA VAL A 105 0.11 1.55 2.91
C VAL A 105 1.16 2.50 2.37
N LEU A 106 0.69 3.52 1.67
CA LEU A 106 1.50 4.59 1.13
C LEU A 106 1.19 5.84 1.95
N ILE A 107 2.23 6.44 2.52
CA ILE A 107 2.16 7.67 3.32
C ILE A 107 2.77 8.79 2.49
N LYS A 108 2.07 9.91 2.40
CA LYS A 108 2.50 11.15 1.74
C LYS A 108 2.23 12.34 2.65
N ASP A 109 2.89 13.44 2.40
CA ASP A 109 2.54 14.71 3.03
C ASP A 109 1.09 15.09 2.70
N ALA A 110 0.42 15.74 3.64
CA ALA A 110 -0.97 16.14 3.45
C ALA A 110 -1.07 17.18 2.33
N VAL A 111 -1.99 16.95 1.39
CA VAL A 111 -2.22 17.89 0.26
C VAL A 111 -2.94 19.16 0.71
N LYS A 112 -3.62 19.12 1.86
CA LYS A 112 -4.53 20.17 2.33
C LYS A 112 -3.98 21.01 3.47
N ASP A 113 -2.86 20.60 4.07
CA ASP A 113 -2.23 21.29 5.20
C ASP A 113 -0.78 21.59 4.83
N ASP A 114 -0.24 22.67 5.38
CA ASP A 114 1.15 23.05 5.13
C ASP A 114 2.11 22.07 5.80
N VAL A 115 3.20 21.78 5.08
CA VAL A 115 4.31 20.98 5.62
C VAL A 115 5.03 21.85 6.66
N PRO A 116 5.30 21.33 7.88
CA PRO A 116 6.02 22.08 8.89
C PRO A 116 7.45 22.41 8.41
N ASP A 117 7.95 23.59 8.76
CA ASP A 117 9.27 24.10 8.32
C ASP A 117 10.45 23.22 8.76
N GLU A 118 10.25 22.40 9.79
CA GLU A 118 11.26 21.47 10.32
C GLU A 118 11.40 20.19 9.45
N ALA A 119 10.50 19.95 8.49
CA ALA A 119 10.52 18.73 7.69
C ALA A 119 11.71 18.71 6.70
N PRO A 120 12.49 17.61 6.64
CA PRO A 120 13.66 17.53 5.76
C PRO A 120 13.26 17.36 4.29
N PHE A 121 13.54 18.37 3.47
CA PHE A 121 13.41 18.34 2.01
C PHE A 121 14.79 18.21 1.35
N PRO A 122 15.00 17.35 0.33
CA PRO A 122 14.04 16.47 -0.35
C PRO A 122 13.82 15.10 0.32
N ALA A 123 14.74 14.65 1.17
CA ALA A 123 14.60 13.42 1.94
C ALA A 123 15.54 13.47 3.15
N SER A 124 15.17 12.79 4.23
CA SER A 124 16.12 12.53 5.32
C SER A 124 17.09 11.43 4.90
N ILE A 125 18.36 11.81 4.73
CA ILE A 125 19.46 10.89 4.43
C ILE A 125 20.18 10.53 5.74
N LYS A 126 20.34 9.23 5.99
CA LYS A 126 21.20 8.75 7.07
C LYS A 126 22.64 8.79 6.59
N THR A 127 23.36 9.86 6.89
CA THR A 127 24.83 9.83 6.85
C THR A 127 25.27 8.98 8.03
N GLN A 128 25.80 7.78 7.75
CA GLN A 128 26.46 7.01 8.80
C GLN A 128 27.69 7.81 9.26
N SER A 129 27.81 7.97 10.57
CA SER A 129 28.91 8.61 11.27
C SER A 129 30.26 8.01 10.85
N ILE A 130 31.02 8.76 10.05
CA ILE A 130 32.46 8.62 9.91
C ILE A 130 33.08 9.53 10.96
N GLU A 131 32.83 9.25 12.24
CA GLU A 131 33.43 9.98 13.36
C GLU A 131 33.67 8.97 14.48
N ASP A 132 34.69 8.13 14.29
CA ASP A 132 35.40 7.38 15.34
C ASP A 132 36.63 6.66 14.75
N THR A 133 37.49 7.36 14.01
CA THR A 133 38.91 7.00 13.80
C THR A 133 39.65 8.24 13.27
N ALA A 134 39.90 9.24 14.12
CA ALA A 134 40.92 10.26 13.89
C ALA A 134 41.10 11.15 15.14
N ALA A 135 41.57 10.57 16.24
CA ALA A 135 42.09 11.37 17.36
C ALA A 135 43.04 10.57 18.24
N GLN A 136 44.17 10.14 17.69
CA GLN A 136 45.45 10.07 18.40
C GLN A 136 46.56 10.30 17.35
N PRO A 137 47.22 11.47 17.34
CA PRO A 137 48.59 11.57 16.91
C PRO A 137 49.48 11.52 18.15
N ASP A 138 50.11 10.37 18.26
CA ASP A 138 51.20 9.94 19.09
C ASP A 138 52.48 10.78 18.88
N ASP A 139 53.25 10.75 19.95
CA ASP A 139 54.51 11.39 20.30
C ASP A 139 55.66 11.12 19.29
N GLU A 140 56.16 12.15 18.61
CA GLU A 140 57.37 12.08 17.77
C GLU A 140 58.63 12.35 18.60
N GLY A 141 59.18 11.29 19.20
CA GLY A 141 60.50 11.23 19.79
C GLY A 141 61.42 10.27 19.01
N ALA A 142 62.38 10.87 18.31
CA ALA A 142 63.62 10.32 17.72
C ALA A 142 63.94 8.81 17.90
N VAL A 143 64.32 8.11 16.81
CA VAL A 143 65.72 7.74 16.47
C VAL A 143 65.85 6.98 15.13
N SER A 144 66.76 7.50 14.29
CA SER A 144 67.76 6.90 13.36
C SER A 144 67.66 5.49 12.73
N PRO A 145 68.32 5.27 11.56
CA PRO A 145 67.86 4.41 10.48
C PRO A 145 68.70 3.14 10.24
N GLU A 146 68.13 2.11 9.60
CA GLU A 146 68.92 1.00 9.01
C GLU A 146 68.36 0.54 7.64
N VAL A 147 69.15 0.84 6.60
CA VAL A 147 69.56 0.03 5.43
C VAL A 147 68.53 -0.45 4.36
N ILE A 148 68.87 -0.05 3.13
CA ILE A 148 68.37 -0.29 1.74
C ILE A 148 68.52 -1.78 1.27
N PRO A 149 68.26 -2.20 0.00
CA PRO A 149 67.30 -1.84 -1.08
C PRO A 149 66.57 -3.08 -1.70
N GLY A 150 65.57 -2.83 -2.57
CA GLY A 150 65.15 -3.84 -3.57
C GLY A 150 63.93 -3.44 -4.42
N SER A 151 64.16 -2.76 -5.54
CA SER A 151 63.23 -2.68 -6.70
C SER A 151 63.23 -4.04 -7.47
N PRO A 152 62.52 -4.25 -8.60
CA PRO A 152 61.60 -3.38 -9.37
C PRO A 152 60.36 -4.10 -9.99
N ASP A 153 59.62 -3.35 -10.82
CA ASP A 153 58.74 -3.76 -11.94
C ASP A 153 57.40 -4.45 -11.59
N GLY A 154 56.22 -3.99 -12.02
CA GLY A 154 55.85 -3.23 -13.21
C GLY A 154 55.02 -4.12 -14.13
N VAL A 155 53.69 -4.02 -14.12
CA VAL A 155 52.87 -4.27 -15.32
C VAL A 155 51.53 -3.51 -15.24
N SER A 156 51.29 -2.79 -16.32
CA SER A 156 50.09 -2.11 -16.78
C SER A 156 48.92 -3.06 -17.02
N GLU A 157 47.67 -2.58 -16.96
CA GLU A 157 46.80 -2.47 -18.14
C GLU A 157 45.45 -1.80 -17.84
N GLU A 158 45.10 -0.91 -18.76
CA GLU A 158 43.84 -0.20 -18.96
C GLU A 158 42.70 -1.23 -19.17
N GLY A 159 41.47 -1.02 -18.69
CA GLY A 159 40.53 -0.04 -19.22
C GLY A 159 39.69 -0.63 -20.36
N ASN A 160 38.43 -1.00 -20.07
CA ASN A 160 37.22 -1.01 -20.94
C ASN A 160 36.19 -1.99 -20.34
N SER A 161 34.88 -1.90 -20.53
CA SER A 161 33.93 -0.90 -21.05
C SER A 161 32.57 -1.60 -20.97
N ASP A 162 31.54 -0.84 -20.61
CA ASP A 162 30.15 -0.94 -21.04
C ASP A 162 29.64 -2.22 -21.73
N ILE A 163 28.64 -2.85 -21.11
CA ILE A 163 27.62 -3.61 -21.83
C ILE A 163 26.23 -3.24 -21.33
N ASN A 164 25.47 -2.58 -22.19
CA ASN A 164 24.04 -2.35 -22.04
C ASN A 164 23.43 -2.47 -23.46
N ALA A 165 22.57 -3.47 -23.69
CA ALA A 165 21.41 -3.43 -24.60
C ALA A 165 20.81 -4.83 -24.88
N ALA A 166 19.59 -5.02 -24.38
CA ALA A 166 18.35 -5.53 -25.02
C ALA A 166 18.37 -6.61 -26.12
N SER A 167 17.48 -7.62 -25.96
CA SER A 167 16.35 -8.04 -26.85
C SER A 167 16.04 -9.54 -26.64
N GLN A 168 14.88 -9.94 -26.09
CA GLN A 168 13.59 -10.30 -26.72
C GLN A 168 13.51 -11.69 -27.42
N ASP A 169 12.32 -12.29 -27.29
CA ASP A 169 11.75 -13.52 -27.89
C ASP A 169 11.91 -14.81 -27.03
N ALA A 170 10.94 -15.71 -26.83
CA ALA A 170 9.68 -16.04 -27.52
C ALA A 170 8.64 -16.64 -26.54
N GLY A 171 7.36 -16.66 -26.93
CA GLY A 171 6.29 -17.36 -26.22
C GLY A 171 6.07 -18.80 -26.68
N ASP A 172 5.34 -19.59 -25.89
CA ASP A 172 4.56 -20.74 -26.36
C ASP A 172 3.41 -21.08 -25.37
N SER A 173 2.44 -21.82 -25.86
CA SER A 173 1.02 -21.85 -25.52
C SER A 173 0.51 -23.28 -25.23
N GLY A 174 -0.60 -23.36 -24.48
CA GLY A 174 -1.46 -24.56 -24.32
C GLY A 174 -1.11 -25.47 -23.13
N GLY A 175 -2.01 -26.12 -22.40
CA GLY A 175 -3.49 -26.25 -22.36
C GLY A 175 -3.85 -26.78 -20.94
N ALA A 176 -4.92 -26.29 -20.30
CA ALA A 176 -6.24 -26.94 -20.18
C ALA A 176 -6.22 -28.35 -19.57
N ASP A 177 -6.60 -28.48 -18.29
CA ASP A 177 -7.39 -29.58 -17.72
C ASP A 177 -7.93 -29.14 -16.35
N ALA A 178 -9.23 -28.87 -16.27
CA ALA A 178 -9.96 -28.61 -15.02
C ALA A 178 -11.01 -29.69 -14.84
N GLU A 179 -10.85 -30.48 -13.78
CA GLU A 179 -11.74 -31.56 -13.39
C GLU A 179 -13.15 -31.04 -13.07
N SER A 180 -14.14 -31.69 -13.67
CA SER A 180 -15.57 -31.46 -13.45
C SER A 180 -16.12 -32.43 -12.40
N ASP A 181 -16.43 -31.94 -11.20
CA ASP A 181 -17.27 -32.66 -10.25
C ASP A 181 -18.74 -32.33 -10.52
N GLY A 182 -19.40 -33.23 -11.27
CA GLY A 182 -20.84 -33.26 -11.43
C GLY A 182 -21.48 -33.84 -10.17
N LYS A 183 -22.26 -33.04 -9.45
CA LYS A 183 -23.20 -33.52 -8.45
C LYS A 183 -24.58 -33.62 -9.11
N GLU A 184 -24.96 -34.87 -9.41
CA GLU A 184 -26.33 -35.27 -9.72
C GLU A 184 -27.21 -35.01 -8.49
N ASP A 185 -28.23 -34.18 -8.62
CA ASP A 185 -29.38 -34.13 -7.71
C ASP A 185 -30.62 -34.40 -8.56
N ASP A 186 -31.04 -35.67 -8.55
CA ASP A 186 -32.29 -36.15 -9.11
C ASP A 186 -33.49 -35.51 -8.41
N GLY A 187 -34.49 -35.17 -9.22
CA GLY A 187 -35.68 -34.43 -8.83
C GLY A 187 -36.60 -35.17 -7.88
N ASP A 188 -37.28 -34.37 -7.04
CA ASP A 188 -38.50 -34.79 -6.35
C ASP A 188 -39.67 -34.01 -6.96
N GLU A 189 -40.37 -34.69 -7.87
CA GLU A 189 -41.73 -34.35 -8.25
C GLU A 189 -42.64 -34.52 -7.03
N VAL A 190 -43.24 -33.45 -6.53
CA VAL A 190 -44.43 -33.58 -5.68
C VAL A 190 -45.59 -32.92 -6.39
N SER A 191 -46.35 -33.78 -7.08
CA SER A 191 -47.74 -33.53 -7.46
C SER A 191 -48.66 -33.69 -6.25
N SER A 192 -49.70 -32.85 -6.21
CA SER A 192 -50.88 -32.80 -5.31
C SER A 192 -50.83 -31.78 -4.18
#